data_AF-A0A6L6QCD0-F1
#
_entry.id   AF-A0A6L6QCD0-F1
#
_cell.length_a   1.000
_cell.length_b   1.000
_cell.length_c   1.000
_cell.angle_alpha   90.00
_cell.angle_beta   90.00
_cell.angle_gamma   90.00
#
_symmetry.space_group_name_H-M   'P 1'
#
loop_
_entity.id
_entity.type
_entity.pdbx_description
1 polymer ?
#
loop_
_entity_poly.entity_id
_entity_poly.type
_entity_poly.pdbx_seq_one_letter_code
_entity_poly.pdbx_strand_id
1 'polypeptide(L)'
;MHTHRLWLRIACAALMAAPFLAKADNGAALQAAKRGLAQFAEHQQALRPGSAPVDFPLDITDVGDLKQATIGSGFEVYTIDPKELLARADLPSLAKPTGEWRFIISLHGRPIGLATVQQVNGRYETVAYGASVLAQDVEAAMAVHGNSARSNLRFIRVYQARSDFLEVDHARFAPLHSARESLLMKKAGNQLVDSAELLEPLRAAVKANIEAFR
;
A
#
# COMPACT_ATOMS: atom_id res chain seq x y z
N MET A 1 -5.88 25.78 64.16
CA MET A 1 -7.07 25.30 63.42
C MET A 1 -6.77 25.49 61.94
N HIS A 2 -6.21 24.48 61.26
CA HIS A 2 -6.95 23.61 60.32
C HIS A 2 -7.77 24.41 59.29
N THR A 3 -7.30 24.49 58.02
CA THR A 3 -7.78 23.65 56.90
C THR A 3 -7.26 24.13 55.51
N HIS A 4 -6.64 23.18 54.81
CA HIS A 4 -6.79 22.81 53.38
C HIS A 4 -6.86 23.87 52.25
N ARG A 5 -5.84 23.91 51.37
CA ARG A 5 -5.79 23.28 50.01
C ARG A 5 -6.84 23.81 49.00
N LEU A 6 -6.39 24.43 47.90
CA LEU A 6 -6.45 23.81 46.56
C LEU A 6 -5.70 24.67 45.53
N TRP A 7 -4.64 24.09 44.96
CA TRP A 7 -4.02 24.55 43.72
C TRP A 7 -4.85 24.02 42.55
N LEU A 8 -5.48 24.88 41.75
CA LEU A 8 -6.06 24.47 40.47
C LEU A 8 -5.02 24.72 39.37
N ARG A 9 -4.18 23.72 39.12
CA ARG A 9 -3.41 23.64 37.87
C ARG A 9 -4.36 23.12 36.79
N ILE A 10 -4.83 24.02 35.94
CA ILE A 10 -5.46 23.64 34.67
C ILE A 10 -4.34 23.12 33.79
N ALA A 11 -4.14 21.80 33.80
CA ALA A 11 -3.35 21.12 32.80
C ALA A 11 -4.23 20.99 31.55
N CYS A 12 -4.06 21.91 30.59
CA CYS A 12 -4.47 21.65 29.22
C CYS A 12 -3.62 20.48 28.70
N ALA A 13 -4.18 19.27 28.79
CA ALA A 13 -3.70 18.14 28.02
C ALA A 13 -4.03 18.41 26.54
N ALA A 14 -3.13 19.09 25.85
CA ALA A 14 -3.08 19.01 24.40
C ALA A 14 -2.73 17.55 24.07
N LEU A 15 -3.75 16.76 23.71
CA LEU A 15 -3.53 15.55 22.94
C LEU A 15 -2.87 16.00 21.63
N MET A 16 -1.55 15.96 21.60
CA MET A 16 -0.78 15.94 20.37
C MET A 16 -1.20 14.66 19.64
N ALA A 17 -2.21 14.76 18.76
CA ALA A 17 -2.34 13.81 17.67
C ALA A 17 -0.99 13.84 16.97
N ALA A 18 -0.22 12.74 17.08
CA ALA A 18 1.05 12.62 16.41
C ALA A 18 0.81 12.96 14.93
N PRO A 19 1.61 13.85 14.32
CA PRO A 19 1.45 14.13 12.91
C PRO A 19 1.59 12.82 12.15
N PHE A 20 0.61 12.51 11.31
CA PHE A 20 0.71 11.46 10.31
C PHE A 20 1.75 11.89 9.29
N LEU A 21 3.02 11.69 9.66
CA LEU A 21 4.07 11.55 8.68
C LEU A 21 3.89 10.13 8.16
N ALA A 22 3.02 9.96 7.16
CA ALA A 22 3.35 9.03 6.09
C ALA A 22 4.82 9.31 5.80
N LYS A 23 5.70 8.34 6.10
CA LYS A 23 7.14 8.57 5.96
C LYS A 23 7.39 8.87 4.49
N ALA A 24 7.44 10.16 4.17
CA ALA A 24 7.69 10.64 2.83
C ALA A 24 9.03 10.05 2.40
N ASP A 25 9.00 9.29 1.31
CA ASP A 25 10.14 8.67 0.66
C ASP A 25 11.17 8.01 1.58
N ASN A 26 11.06 6.68 1.73
CA ASN A 26 12.20 5.90 2.17
C ASN A 26 13.28 5.91 1.08
N GLY A 27 14.15 6.92 1.12
CA GLY A 27 15.18 7.14 0.11
C GLY A 27 16.07 5.91 -0.12
N ALA A 28 16.37 5.13 0.93
CA ALA A 28 17.15 3.90 0.79
C ALA A 28 16.37 2.82 0.01
N ALA A 29 15.09 2.65 0.30
CA ALA A 29 14.22 1.74 -0.45
C ALA A 29 14.00 2.21 -1.90
N LEU A 30 13.83 3.52 -2.13
CA LEU A 30 13.72 4.09 -3.48
C LEU A 30 14.99 3.83 -4.31
N GLN A 31 16.16 4.02 -3.71
CA GLN A 31 17.43 3.73 -4.39
C GLN A 31 17.58 2.23 -4.66
N ALA A 32 17.10 1.36 -3.77
CA ALA A 32 17.05 -0.07 -4.03
C ALA A 32 16.13 -0.41 -5.20
N ALA A 33 14.93 0.18 -5.26
CA ALA A 33 14.00 0.03 -6.39
C ALA A 33 14.64 0.45 -7.72
N LYS A 34 15.30 1.62 -7.75
CA LYS A 34 15.98 2.14 -8.96
C LYS A 34 17.10 1.22 -9.43
N ARG A 35 17.99 0.81 -8.52
CA ARG A 35 19.08 -0.14 -8.85
C ARG A 35 18.53 -1.48 -9.31
N GLY A 36 17.54 -2.02 -8.59
CA GLY A 36 16.91 -3.29 -8.94
C GLY A 36 16.30 -3.24 -10.33
N LEU A 37 15.56 -2.17 -10.68
CA LEU A 37 14.93 -2.05 -11.99
C LEU A 37 15.97 -2.01 -13.12
N ALA A 38 17.06 -1.26 -12.93
CA ALA A 38 18.16 -1.21 -13.90
C ALA A 38 18.79 -2.59 -14.11
N GLN A 39 19.11 -3.30 -13.02
CA GLN A 39 19.67 -4.66 -13.08
C GLN A 39 18.70 -5.66 -13.73
N PHE A 40 17.41 -5.55 -13.42
CA PHE A 40 16.37 -6.37 -14.03
C PHE A 40 16.27 -6.13 -15.53
N ALA A 41 16.27 -4.86 -15.97
CA ALA A 41 16.23 -4.50 -17.38
C ALA A 41 17.43 -5.06 -18.15
N GLU A 42 18.65 -4.88 -17.63
CA GLU A 42 19.88 -5.41 -18.22
C GLU A 42 19.85 -6.95 -18.33
N HIS A 43 19.44 -7.63 -17.24
CA HIS A 43 19.37 -9.08 -17.21
C HIS A 43 18.36 -9.64 -18.22
N GLN A 44 17.16 -9.06 -18.28
CA GLN A 44 16.12 -9.52 -19.21
C GLN A 44 16.53 -9.30 -20.67
N GLN A 45 17.20 -8.19 -20.98
CA GLN A 45 17.70 -7.93 -22.33
C GLN A 45 18.82 -8.86 -22.75
N ALA A 46 19.69 -9.25 -21.83
CA ALA A 46 20.73 -10.23 -22.10
C ALA A 46 20.16 -11.64 -22.30
N LEU A 47 19.11 -12.00 -21.56
CA LEU A 47 18.46 -13.31 -21.67
C LEU A 47 17.58 -13.44 -22.92
N ARG A 48 16.83 -12.39 -23.26
CA ARG A 48 15.81 -12.42 -24.32
C ARG A 48 15.57 -11.02 -24.91
N PRO A 49 16.30 -10.62 -25.95
CA PRO A 49 15.98 -9.39 -26.67
C PRO A 49 14.68 -9.55 -27.47
N GLY A 50 13.86 -8.49 -27.53
CA GLY A 50 12.62 -8.43 -28.32
C GLY A 50 11.35 -8.60 -27.47
N SER A 51 10.34 -9.25 -28.03
CA SER A 51 9.00 -9.35 -27.43
C SER A 51 9.01 -9.93 -26.01
N ALA A 52 8.25 -9.28 -25.13
CA ALA A 52 8.01 -9.78 -23.79
C ALA A 52 7.15 -11.06 -23.83
N PRO A 53 7.45 -12.07 -23.01
CA PRO A 53 6.57 -13.23 -22.82
C PRO A 53 5.16 -12.86 -22.35
N VAL A 54 4.19 -13.75 -22.60
CA VAL A 54 2.80 -13.58 -22.16
C VAL A 54 2.68 -13.43 -20.64
N ASP A 55 3.57 -14.08 -19.89
CA ASP A 55 3.60 -14.10 -18.42
C ASP A 55 4.64 -13.12 -17.83
N PHE A 56 5.07 -12.13 -18.61
CA PHE A 56 6.04 -11.16 -18.11
C PHE A 56 5.46 -10.36 -16.92
N PRO A 57 6.24 -10.12 -15.85
CA PRO A 57 5.71 -9.51 -14.63
C PRO A 57 5.31 -8.04 -14.78
N LEU A 58 5.74 -7.36 -15.84
CA LEU A 58 5.41 -5.96 -16.12
C LEU A 58 4.59 -5.87 -17.40
N ASP A 59 3.65 -4.92 -17.45
CA ASP A 59 2.77 -4.69 -18.59
C ASP A 59 3.50 -3.96 -19.73
N ILE A 60 4.34 -4.71 -20.44
CA ILE A 60 5.14 -4.28 -21.58
C ILE A 60 5.01 -5.29 -22.72
N THR A 61 5.19 -4.81 -23.95
CA THR A 61 5.17 -5.66 -25.15
C THR A 61 6.57 -6.03 -25.62
N ASP A 62 7.59 -5.22 -25.30
CA ASP A 62 8.97 -5.43 -25.70
C ASP A 62 9.92 -5.23 -24.51
N VAL A 63 10.84 -6.17 -24.30
CA VAL A 63 11.83 -6.13 -23.21
C VAL A 63 12.80 -4.95 -23.35
N GLY A 64 12.98 -4.44 -24.57
CA GLY A 64 13.70 -3.20 -24.86
C GLY A 64 13.10 -1.98 -24.16
N ASP A 65 11.78 -1.97 -23.92
CA ASP A 65 11.09 -0.86 -23.27
C ASP A 65 11.55 -0.65 -21.82
N LEU A 66 12.08 -1.68 -21.16
CA LEU A 66 12.57 -1.59 -19.78
C LEU A 66 13.69 -0.56 -19.60
N LYS A 67 14.47 -0.24 -20.66
CA LYS A 67 15.48 0.84 -20.62
C LYS A 67 14.87 2.21 -20.35
N GLN A 68 13.60 2.39 -20.71
CA GLN A 68 12.87 3.65 -20.59
C GLN A 68 11.92 3.64 -19.38
N ALA A 69 11.82 2.51 -18.68
CA ALA A 69 11.03 2.40 -17.47
C ALA A 69 11.70 3.17 -16.32
N THR A 70 10.86 3.80 -15.48
CA THR A 70 11.29 4.65 -14.38
C THR A 70 10.59 4.24 -13.09
N ILE A 71 11.26 4.47 -11.96
CA ILE A 71 10.65 4.34 -10.64
C ILE A 71 10.00 5.68 -10.27
N GLY A 72 8.68 5.64 -10.04
CA GLY A 72 7.87 6.74 -9.55
C GLY A 72 7.63 6.68 -8.05
N SER A 73 6.45 7.16 -7.64
CA SER A 73 6.04 7.27 -6.24
C SER A 73 6.10 5.93 -5.50
N GLY A 74 6.59 5.99 -4.27
CA GLY A 74 6.65 4.86 -3.35
C GLY A 74 5.62 4.96 -2.22
N PHE A 75 5.21 3.82 -1.69
CA PHE A 75 4.37 3.73 -0.51
C PHE A 75 4.75 2.53 0.35
N GLU A 76 4.69 2.71 1.66
CA GLU A 76 4.83 1.62 2.62
C GLU A 76 3.54 0.79 2.65
N VAL A 77 3.70 -0.52 2.74
CA VAL A 77 2.57 -1.45 2.88
C VAL A 77 2.23 -1.61 4.35
N TYR A 78 0.97 -1.36 4.66
CA TYR A 78 0.39 -1.66 5.97
C TYR A 78 -0.46 -2.93 5.87
N THR A 79 -0.60 -3.63 6.99
CA THR A 79 -1.47 -4.79 7.09
C THR A 79 -2.28 -4.78 8.37
N ILE A 80 -3.32 -5.61 8.39
CA ILE A 80 -4.21 -5.78 9.54
C ILE A 80 -4.13 -7.25 9.95
N ASP A 81 -3.88 -7.49 11.24
CA ASP A 81 -3.90 -8.84 11.80
C ASP A 81 -5.34 -9.41 11.76
N PRO A 82 -5.55 -10.61 11.19
CA PRO A 82 -6.87 -11.24 11.12
C PRO A 82 -7.56 -11.37 12.47
N LYS A 83 -6.84 -11.70 13.54
CA LYS A 83 -7.39 -11.86 14.88
C LYS A 83 -7.90 -10.53 15.42
N GLU A 84 -7.15 -9.45 15.17
CA GLU A 84 -7.56 -8.11 15.58
C GLU A 84 -8.77 -7.63 14.78
N LEU A 85 -8.81 -7.88 13.48
CA LEU A 85 -9.94 -7.55 12.61
C LEU A 85 -11.24 -8.25 13.04
N LEU A 86 -11.14 -9.50 13.49
CA LEU A 86 -12.27 -10.28 13.98
C LEU A 86 -12.76 -9.81 15.35
N ALA A 87 -11.90 -9.20 16.16
CA ALA A 87 -12.20 -8.79 17.53
C ALA A 87 -12.56 -7.29 17.69
N ARG A 88 -12.06 -6.42 16.81
CA ARG A 88 -12.14 -4.96 16.94
C ARG A 88 -12.88 -4.32 15.78
N ALA A 89 -13.45 -3.12 16.01
CA ALA A 89 -14.37 -2.46 15.08
C ALA A 89 -13.78 -1.24 14.34
N ASP A 90 -12.48 -0.98 14.42
CA ASP A 90 -11.89 0.26 13.91
C ASP A 90 -10.69 -0.02 13.02
N LEU A 91 -10.86 -0.05 11.69
CA LEU A 91 -9.80 -0.44 10.75
C LEU A 91 -8.54 0.46 10.81
N PRO A 92 -8.65 1.81 10.84
CA PRO A 92 -7.49 2.69 10.90
C PRO A 92 -6.50 2.38 12.03
N SER A 93 -6.98 2.02 13.22
CA SER A 93 -6.10 1.74 14.36
C SER A 93 -5.48 0.33 14.36
N LEU A 94 -5.92 -0.56 13.46
CA LEU A 94 -5.37 -1.92 13.34
C LEU A 94 -4.23 -2.01 12.31
N ALA A 95 -4.12 -1.03 11.43
CA ALA A 95 -3.11 -1.03 10.37
C ALA A 95 -1.70 -0.86 10.95
N LYS A 96 -0.85 -1.86 10.71
CA LYS A 96 0.55 -1.89 11.15
C LYS A 96 1.49 -1.93 9.94
N PRO A 97 2.62 -1.21 9.96
CA PRO A 97 3.58 -1.25 8.85
C PRO A 97 4.20 -2.65 8.76
N THR A 98 4.39 -3.14 7.53
CA THR A 98 5.06 -4.44 7.30
C THR A 98 6.57 -4.31 7.10
N GLY A 99 7.07 -3.08 6.90
CA GLY A 99 8.44 -2.83 6.45
C GLY A 99 8.66 -3.05 4.95
N GLU A 100 7.63 -3.51 4.22
CA GLU A 100 7.63 -3.60 2.77
C GLU A 100 7.30 -2.24 2.15
N TRP A 101 8.05 -1.89 1.12
CA TRP A 101 7.83 -0.71 0.29
C TRP A 101 7.49 -1.14 -1.12
N ARG A 102 6.55 -0.44 -1.75
CA ARG A 102 6.23 -0.64 -3.16
C ARG A 102 6.38 0.66 -3.91
N PHE A 103 6.94 0.55 -5.10
CA PHE A 103 7.16 1.68 -5.98
C PHE A 103 6.51 1.43 -7.34
N ILE A 104 5.83 2.44 -7.85
CA ILE A 104 5.22 2.38 -9.18
C ILE A 104 6.35 2.40 -10.22
N ILE A 105 6.30 1.44 -11.14
CA ILE A 105 7.16 1.42 -12.33
C ILE A 105 6.34 2.00 -13.47
N SER A 106 6.87 3.03 -14.12
CA SER A 106 6.20 3.72 -15.22
C SER A 106 7.03 3.70 -16.48
N LEU A 107 6.36 3.47 -17.62
CA LEU A 107 6.91 3.63 -18.96
C LEU A 107 6.15 4.75 -19.66
N HIS A 108 6.86 5.81 -20.08
CA HIS A 108 6.25 7.00 -20.68
C HIS A 108 5.08 7.60 -19.85
N GLY A 109 5.23 7.59 -18.52
CA GLY A 109 4.20 8.08 -17.59
C GLY A 109 3.03 7.10 -17.35
N ARG A 110 2.95 5.98 -18.05
CA ARG A 110 1.95 4.93 -17.83
C ARG A 110 2.46 3.92 -16.80
N PRO A 111 1.71 3.61 -15.72
CA PRO A 111 2.11 2.58 -14.77
C PRO A 111 2.05 1.19 -15.43
N ILE A 112 3.17 0.47 -15.37
CA ILE A 112 3.34 -0.88 -15.95
C ILE A 112 3.54 -1.97 -14.90
N GLY A 113 3.70 -1.62 -13.62
CA GLY A 113 3.90 -2.58 -12.54
C GLY A 113 4.37 -1.93 -11.25
N LEU A 114 4.65 -2.78 -10.26
CA LEU A 114 5.23 -2.41 -8.98
C LEU A 114 6.58 -3.11 -8.78
N ALA A 115 7.54 -2.38 -8.22
CA ALA A 115 8.72 -2.95 -7.58
C ALA A 115 8.45 -3.11 -6.09
N THR A 116 8.60 -4.32 -5.55
CA THR A 116 8.50 -4.59 -4.12
C THR A 116 9.88 -4.61 -3.50
N VAL A 117 10.08 -3.80 -2.47
CA VAL A 117 11.35 -3.61 -1.78
C VAL A 117 11.18 -3.97 -0.32
N GLN A 118 12.10 -4.78 0.21
CA GLN A 118 12.13 -5.18 1.61
C GLN A 118 13.55 -5.07 2.15
N GLN A 119 13.68 -5.07 3.48
CA GLN A 119 14.99 -5.12 4.12
C GLN A 119 15.44 -6.59 4.23
N VAL A 120 16.52 -6.92 3.52
CA VAL A 120 17.18 -8.23 3.52
C VAL A 120 18.57 -8.04 4.13
N ASN A 121 18.88 -8.78 5.20
CA ASN A 121 20.17 -8.69 5.91
C ASN A 121 20.60 -7.24 6.24
N GLY A 122 19.64 -6.42 6.67
CA GLY A 122 19.88 -5.02 7.04
C GLY A 122 19.92 -4.03 5.87
N ARG A 123 19.81 -4.48 4.62
CA ARG A 123 19.86 -3.62 3.41
C ARG A 123 18.55 -3.69 2.64
N TYR A 124 18.15 -2.58 2.02
CA TYR A 124 16.99 -2.59 1.13
C TYR A 124 17.34 -3.22 -0.22
N GLU A 125 16.52 -4.17 -0.64
CA GLU A 125 16.64 -4.89 -1.90
C GLU A 125 15.27 -5.02 -2.57
N THR A 126 15.24 -4.96 -3.91
CA THR A 126 14.03 -5.27 -4.67
C THR A 126 13.85 -6.78 -4.72
N VAL A 127 12.78 -7.27 -4.11
CA VAL A 127 12.51 -8.71 -3.96
C VAL A 127 11.50 -9.25 -4.95
N ALA A 128 10.70 -8.37 -5.58
CA ALA A 128 9.72 -8.79 -6.59
C ALA A 128 9.33 -7.67 -7.56
N TYR A 129 8.89 -8.08 -8.75
CA TYR A 129 8.21 -7.26 -9.76
C TYR A 129 6.84 -7.87 -10.07
N GLY A 130 5.83 -7.05 -10.31
CA GLY A 130 4.50 -7.56 -10.63
C GLY A 130 3.38 -6.54 -10.50
N ALA A 131 2.15 -7.06 -10.41
CA ALA A 131 0.97 -6.32 -9.98
C ALA A 131 0.67 -5.05 -10.82
N SER A 132 0.73 -5.17 -12.15
CA SER A 132 0.39 -4.09 -13.11
C SER A 132 -0.99 -3.49 -12.87
N VAL A 133 -2.01 -4.33 -12.70
CA VAL A 133 -3.38 -3.87 -12.39
C VAL A 133 -3.42 -3.06 -11.10
N LEU A 134 -2.71 -3.51 -10.06
CA LEU A 134 -2.63 -2.77 -8.79
C LEU A 134 -1.88 -1.44 -8.96
N ALA A 135 -0.82 -1.39 -9.76
CA ALA A 135 -0.08 -0.16 -10.03
C ALA A 135 -0.99 0.90 -10.68
N GLN A 136 -1.81 0.48 -11.65
CA GLN A 136 -2.80 1.34 -12.31
C GLN A 136 -3.85 1.84 -11.32
N ASP A 137 -4.40 0.95 -10.50
CA ASP A 137 -5.43 1.28 -9.52
C ASP A 137 -4.91 2.23 -8.42
N VAL A 138 -3.69 2.00 -7.94
CA VAL A 138 -3.04 2.87 -6.95
C VAL A 138 -2.78 4.24 -7.54
N GLU A 139 -2.19 4.34 -8.75
CA GLU A 139 -1.93 5.66 -9.35
C GLU A 139 -3.23 6.43 -9.60
N ALA A 140 -4.29 5.76 -10.06
CA ALA A 140 -5.60 6.38 -10.24
C ALA A 140 -6.19 6.88 -8.91
N ALA A 141 -6.17 6.07 -7.85
CA ALA A 141 -6.69 6.45 -6.55
C ALA A 141 -5.85 7.59 -5.91
N MET A 142 -4.53 7.55 -6.04
CA MET A 142 -3.64 8.60 -5.57
C MET A 142 -3.83 9.92 -6.33
N ALA A 143 -4.12 9.87 -7.64
CA ALA A 143 -4.38 11.07 -8.43
C ALA A 143 -5.68 11.78 -8.02
N VAL A 144 -6.68 11.02 -7.56
CA VAL A 144 -7.98 11.56 -7.13
C VAL A 144 -7.95 12.05 -5.68
N HIS A 145 -7.34 11.27 -4.77
CA HIS A 145 -7.46 11.48 -3.33
C HIS A 145 -6.19 12.00 -2.66
N GLY A 146 -5.05 11.94 -3.34
CA GLY A 146 -3.77 12.38 -2.81
C GLY A 146 -3.65 13.90 -2.76
N ASN A 147 -3.17 14.41 -1.62
CA ASN A 147 -2.65 15.78 -1.57
C ASN A 147 -1.32 15.88 -2.35
N SER A 148 -0.79 17.10 -2.52
CA SER A 148 0.44 17.33 -3.30
C SER A 148 1.66 16.56 -2.79
N ALA A 149 1.75 16.29 -1.49
CA ALA A 149 2.80 15.50 -0.87
C ALA A 149 2.45 14.00 -0.77
N ARG A 150 1.24 13.61 -1.19
CA ARG A 150 0.57 12.32 -0.98
C ARG A 150 0.67 11.81 0.46
N SER A 151 0.80 12.73 1.42
CA SER A 151 1.01 12.41 2.83
C SER A 151 -0.27 12.01 3.56
N ASN A 152 -1.44 12.20 2.94
CA ASN A 152 -2.73 11.82 3.49
C ASN A 152 -3.17 10.40 3.13
N LEU A 153 -2.29 9.62 2.51
CA LEU A 153 -2.60 8.30 1.98
C LEU A 153 -1.87 7.21 2.75
N ARG A 154 -2.54 6.07 2.96
CA ARG A 154 -1.94 4.85 3.51
C ARG A 154 -2.39 3.64 2.72
N PHE A 155 -1.45 2.89 2.15
CA PHE A 155 -1.77 1.64 1.46
C PHE A 155 -1.94 0.51 2.47
N ILE A 156 -3.10 -0.14 2.48
CA ILE A 156 -3.41 -1.26 3.38
C ILE A 156 -3.71 -2.51 2.57
N ARG A 157 -2.99 -3.59 2.88
CA ARG A 157 -3.23 -4.94 2.38
C ARG A 157 -3.74 -5.83 3.51
N VAL A 158 -4.93 -6.39 3.34
CA VAL A 158 -5.47 -7.43 4.23
C VAL A 158 -5.21 -8.79 3.57
N TYR A 159 -4.07 -9.40 3.86
CA TYR A 159 -3.60 -10.62 3.17
C TYR A 159 -4.62 -11.76 3.20
N GLN A 160 -5.25 -12.00 4.35
CA GLN A 160 -6.23 -13.08 4.53
C GLN A 160 -7.56 -12.80 3.84
N ALA A 161 -7.88 -11.54 3.53
CA ALA A 161 -9.03 -11.19 2.71
C ALA A 161 -8.69 -11.10 1.21
N ARG A 162 -7.38 -11.09 0.86
CA ARG A 162 -6.87 -10.80 -0.49
C ARG A 162 -7.37 -9.46 -1.03
N SER A 163 -7.43 -8.46 -0.15
CA SER A 163 -8.01 -7.15 -0.44
C SER A 163 -6.98 -6.04 -0.21
N ASP A 164 -6.91 -5.09 -1.13
CA ASP A 164 -6.07 -3.90 -1.03
C ASP A 164 -6.91 -2.62 -1.00
N PHE A 165 -6.48 -1.66 -0.19
CA PHE A 165 -7.15 -0.37 0.01
C PHE A 165 -6.13 0.76 0.02
N LEU A 166 -6.59 1.93 -0.39
CA LEU A 166 -5.91 3.18 -0.10
C LEU A 166 -6.75 3.95 0.93
N GLU A 167 -6.28 4.01 2.17
CA GLU A 167 -6.88 4.84 3.20
C GLU A 167 -6.51 6.31 2.97
N VAL A 168 -7.50 7.18 3.16
CA VAL A 168 -7.48 8.61 2.93
C VAL A 168 -7.95 9.30 4.21
N ASP A 169 -7.14 10.22 4.72
CA ASP A 169 -7.43 11.05 5.91
C ASP A 169 -7.89 10.25 7.15
N HIS A 170 -7.38 9.02 7.32
CA HIS A 170 -7.62 8.17 8.50
C HIS A 170 -9.02 7.66 8.79
N ALA A 171 -9.91 7.67 7.81
CA ALA A 171 -11.28 7.22 8.04
C ALA A 171 -11.96 6.62 6.81
N ARG A 172 -11.51 7.03 5.63
CA ARG A 172 -12.14 6.69 4.37
C ARG A 172 -11.19 5.85 3.53
N PHE A 173 -11.73 4.89 2.81
CA PHE A 173 -10.94 3.93 2.07
C PHE A 173 -11.38 3.96 0.61
N ALA A 174 -10.42 4.07 -0.32
CA ALA A 174 -10.64 3.73 -1.72
C ALA A 174 -10.37 2.22 -1.87
N PRO A 175 -11.40 1.39 -2.12
CA PRO A 175 -11.22 -0.03 -2.36
C PRO A 175 -10.55 -0.23 -3.72
N LEU A 176 -9.35 -0.82 -3.73
CA LEU A 176 -8.63 -1.14 -4.96
C LEU A 176 -9.19 -2.42 -5.59
N HIS A 177 -8.69 -2.77 -6.78
CA HIS A 177 -9.25 -3.83 -7.62
C HIS A 177 -9.42 -5.13 -6.86
N SER A 178 -8.38 -5.57 -6.13
CA SER A 178 -8.42 -6.79 -5.32
C SER A 178 -9.48 -6.74 -4.22
N ALA A 179 -9.72 -5.59 -3.57
CA ALA A 179 -10.81 -5.45 -2.60
C ALA A 179 -12.19 -5.50 -3.27
N ARG A 180 -12.36 -4.86 -4.43
CA ARG A 180 -13.64 -4.90 -5.16
C ARG A 180 -14.01 -6.31 -5.59
N GLU A 181 -13.03 -7.09 -6.06
CA GLU A 181 -13.23 -8.49 -6.42
C GLU A 181 -13.46 -9.38 -5.20
N SER A 182 -12.55 -9.36 -4.23
CA SER A 182 -12.62 -10.27 -3.07
C SER A 182 -13.82 -10.01 -2.15
N LEU A 183 -14.28 -8.76 -2.07
CA LEU A 183 -15.42 -8.37 -1.23
C LEU A 183 -16.71 -8.17 -2.02
N LEU A 184 -16.72 -8.52 -3.31
CA LEU A 184 -17.88 -8.42 -4.21
C LEU A 184 -18.53 -7.02 -4.19
N MET A 185 -17.69 -5.98 -4.16
CA MET A 185 -18.16 -4.60 -4.06
C MET A 185 -18.67 -4.09 -5.41
N LYS A 186 -19.85 -3.48 -5.40
CA LYS A 186 -20.43 -2.84 -6.61
C LYS A 186 -19.94 -1.40 -6.84
N LYS A 187 -19.13 -0.84 -5.94
CA LYS A 187 -18.67 0.56 -5.99
C LYS A 187 -17.53 0.73 -7.01
N ALA A 188 -17.53 1.87 -7.70
CA ALA A 188 -16.46 2.24 -8.64
C ALA A 188 -15.14 2.51 -7.89
N GLY A 189 -14.00 2.26 -8.54
CA GLY A 189 -12.67 2.24 -7.88
C GLY A 189 -12.23 3.53 -7.18
N ASN A 190 -12.83 4.67 -7.53
CA ASN A 190 -12.49 5.96 -6.94
C ASN A 190 -13.45 6.39 -5.82
N GLN A 191 -14.50 5.62 -5.54
CA GLN A 191 -15.46 5.98 -4.50
C GLN A 191 -14.92 5.60 -3.12
N LEU A 192 -14.85 6.59 -2.23
CA LEU A 192 -14.50 6.35 -0.84
C LEU A 192 -15.61 5.60 -0.10
N VAL A 193 -15.21 4.72 0.80
CA VAL A 193 -16.10 3.99 1.71
C VAL A 193 -15.64 4.19 3.15
N ASP A 194 -16.60 4.21 4.07
CA ASP A 194 -16.28 4.34 5.49
C ASP A 194 -15.82 2.99 6.06
N SER A 195 -14.99 3.04 7.10
CA SER A 195 -14.52 1.84 7.80
C SER A 195 -15.67 0.90 8.20
N ALA A 196 -16.79 1.46 8.65
CA ALA A 196 -17.95 0.68 9.11
C ALA A 196 -18.57 -0.18 8.00
N GLU A 197 -18.55 0.30 6.75
CA GLU A 197 -19.06 -0.43 5.59
C GLU A 197 -18.14 -1.61 5.20
N LEU A 198 -16.85 -1.53 5.55
CA LEU A 198 -15.85 -2.54 5.18
C LEU A 198 -15.72 -3.68 6.20
N LEU A 199 -16.06 -3.45 7.47
CA LEU A 199 -15.79 -4.40 8.56
C LEU A 199 -16.44 -5.76 8.32
N GLU A 200 -17.75 -5.80 8.09
CA GLU A 200 -18.46 -7.07 7.94
C GLU A 200 -18.04 -7.84 6.68
N PRO A 201 -17.93 -7.21 5.49
CA PRO A 201 -17.38 -7.89 4.31
C PRO A 201 -15.96 -8.43 4.55
N LEU A 202 -15.07 -7.66 5.18
CA LEU A 202 -13.71 -8.08 5.48
C LEU A 202 -13.68 -9.28 6.45
N ARG A 203 -14.47 -9.23 7.52
CA ARG A 203 -14.57 -10.33 8.49
C ARG A 203 -15.11 -11.59 7.85
N ALA A 204 -16.12 -11.48 7.00
CA ALA A 204 -16.67 -12.60 6.25
C ALA A 204 -15.62 -13.23 5.33
N ALA A 205 -14.90 -12.41 4.54
CA ALA A 205 -13.84 -12.89 3.65
C ALA A 205 -12.69 -13.56 4.42
N VAL A 206 -12.26 -12.97 5.53
CA VAL A 206 -11.20 -13.55 6.39
C VAL A 206 -11.62 -14.89 6.98
N LYS A 207 -12.84 -14.99 7.53
CA LYS A 207 -13.36 -16.26 8.08
C LYS A 207 -13.42 -17.35 7.00
N ALA A 208 -14.03 -17.04 5.87
CA ALA A 208 -14.18 -17.98 4.75
C ALA A 208 -12.82 -18.49 4.26
N ASN A 209 -11.83 -17.59 4.11
CA ASN A 209 -10.51 -17.98 3.66
C ASN A 209 -9.76 -18.80 4.71
N ILE A 210 -9.82 -18.45 6.01
CA ILE A 210 -9.20 -19.26 7.07
C ILE A 210 -9.79 -20.67 7.13
N GLU A 211 -11.10 -20.80 6.96
CA GLU A 211 -11.79 -22.10 6.95
C GLU A 211 -11.42 -22.94 5.73
N ALA A 212 -11.27 -22.35 4.55
CA ALA A 212 -10.90 -23.04 3.32
C ALA A 212 -9.46 -23.60 3.30
N PHE A 213 -8.59 -23.12 4.20
CA PHE A 213 -7.19 -23.57 4.33
C PHE A 213 -6.96 -24.58 5.47
N ARG A 214 -8.03 -25.04 6.14
CA ARG A 214 -7.97 -26.13 7.13
C ARG A 214 -8.26 -27.46 6.49
#